data_AF-A0A970HFK0-F1
#
_entry.id   AF-A0A970HFK0-F1
#
_cell.length_a   1.000
_cell.length_b   1.000
_cell.length_c   1.000
_cell.angle_alpha   90.00
_cell.angle_beta   90.00
_cell.angle_gamma   90.00
#
_symmetry.space_group_name_H-M   'P 1'
#
loop_
_entity.id
_entity.type
_entity.pdbx_description
1 polymer ?
#
loop_
_entity_poly.entity_id
_entity_poly.type
_entity_poly.pdbx_seq_one_letter_code
_entity_poly.pdbx_strand_id
1 'polypeptide(L)'
;TNIAMGRVTDIWSYYREEGINEPSKAQLPPMDLLEEASQHIDMDKIIVDVEESTVYLEDPEMSIDVGAVAKGFATEIVAREMEAKGLKSALISAGGNIRGIGKPLDGVRDKWGVGIQNPDASLFDGGNILETVFINDLSVVSSGDYQRYYYVGDKRVHHLIHPESLMPVDYYRQVTVVTPDSGVADFYSTALFLLPFEESKSLVEATEDLEAMWVFPDGRIEVSEGMKEIMLSHGASGASK
;
A
#
# COMPACT_ATOMS: atom_id res chain seq x y z
N THR A 1 2.91 -5.00 9.26
CA THR A 1 3.17 -5.83 8.06
C THR A 1 4.21 -6.87 8.40
N ASN A 2 4.06 -8.12 7.93
CA ASN A 2 5.00 -9.21 8.18
C ASN A 2 5.54 -9.75 6.83
N ILE A 3 6.84 -9.61 6.58
CA ILE A 3 7.48 -10.06 5.33
C ILE A 3 7.78 -11.57 5.31
N ALA A 4 7.73 -12.26 6.46
CA ALA A 4 7.90 -13.71 6.55
C ALA A 4 6.63 -14.49 6.15
N MET A 5 5.56 -13.80 5.73
CA MET A 5 4.31 -14.41 5.31
C MET A 5 4.38 -15.10 3.93
N GLY A 6 5.56 -15.26 3.32
CA GLY A 6 5.70 -15.70 1.94
C GLY A 6 4.97 -17.00 1.62
N ARG A 7 5.01 -18.00 2.51
CA ARG A 7 4.25 -19.25 2.28
C ARG A 7 2.74 -19.05 2.28
N VAL A 8 2.24 -18.24 3.20
CA VAL A 8 0.81 -17.92 3.29
C VAL A 8 0.38 -17.16 2.02
N THR A 9 1.16 -16.16 1.61
CA THR A 9 0.84 -15.35 0.41
C THR A 9 1.03 -16.12 -0.90
N ASP A 10 1.95 -17.09 -0.96
CA ASP A 10 2.12 -18.01 -2.09
C ASP A 10 0.89 -18.92 -2.25
N ILE A 11 0.38 -19.50 -1.16
CA ILE A 11 -0.86 -20.28 -1.16
C ILE A 11 -2.02 -19.41 -1.69
N TRP A 12 -2.21 -18.22 -1.11
CA TRP A 12 -3.24 -17.29 -1.59
C TRP A 12 -3.07 -16.90 -3.06
N SER A 13 -1.83 -16.76 -3.52
CA SER A 13 -1.53 -16.42 -4.91
C SER A 13 -1.90 -17.55 -5.86
N TYR A 14 -1.59 -18.80 -5.52
CA TYR A 14 -2.01 -19.98 -6.26
C TYR A 14 -3.54 -20.04 -6.39
N TYR A 15 -4.29 -19.96 -5.28
CA TYR A 15 -5.76 -20.03 -5.33
C TYR A 15 -6.41 -18.87 -6.07
N ARG A 16 -5.82 -17.67 -5.99
CA ARG A 16 -6.26 -16.51 -6.78
C ARG A 16 -6.04 -16.75 -8.27
N GLU A 17 -4.87 -17.24 -8.67
CA GLU A 17 -4.55 -17.50 -10.08
C GLU A 17 -5.44 -18.60 -10.66
N GLU A 18 -5.63 -19.70 -9.94
CA GLU A 18 -6.57 -20.77 -10.34
C GLU A 18 -8.00 -20.25 -10.44
N GLY A 19 -8.44 -19.43 -9.48
CA GLY A 19 -9.77 -18.83 -9.50
C GLY A 19 -9.98 -17.80 -10.61
N ILE A 20 -8.92 -17.13 -11.08
CA ILE A 20 -8.97 -16.25 -12.26
C ILE A 20 -9.03 -17.09 -13.55
N ASN A 21 -8.25 -18.17 -13.62
CA ASN A 21 -8.16 -19.03 -14.80
C ASN A 21 -9.43 -19.89 -14.98
N GLU A 22 -10.00 -20.41 -13.89
CA GLU A 22 -11.22 -21.23 -13.87
C GLU A 22 -12.22 -20.73 -12.82
N PRO A 23 -12.95 -19.61 -13.07
CA PRO A 23 -13.85 -19.00 -12.09
C PRO A 23 -14.94 -19.89 -11.52
N SER A 24 -15.39 -20.90 -12.27
CA SER A 24 -16.40 -21.87 -11.80
C SER A 24 -15.87 -22.84 -10.74
N LYS A 25 -14.54 -22.94 -10.58
CA LYS A 25 -13.86 -23.75 -9.56
C LYS A 25 -13.13 -22.88 -8.52
N ALA A 26 -13.28 -21.56 -8.59
CA ALA A 26 -12.66 -20.66 -7.64
C ALA A 26 -13.08 -21.00 -6.21
N GLN A 27 -12.09 -21.11 -5.33
CA GLN A 27 -12.31 -21.48 -3.93
C GLN A 27 -11.31 -20.74 -3.04
N LEU A 28 -11.61 -20.73 -1.74
CA LEU A 28 -10.66 -20.28 -0.74
C LEU A 28 -9.61 -21.37 -0.51
N PRO A 29 -8.38 -21.02 -0.12
CA PRO A 29 -7.44 -21.99 0.42
C PRO A 29 -8.06 -22.70 1.64
N PRO A 30 -7.86 -24.03 1.77
CA PRO A 30 -8.16 -24.76 2.99
C PRO A 30 -7.44 -24.12 4.19
N MET A 31 -8.16 -23.96 5.31
CA MET A 31 -7.60 -23.28 6.48
C MET A 31 -6.46 -24.05 7.13
N ASP A 32 -6.52 -25.38 7.13
CA ASP A 32 -5.44 -26.27 7.60
C ASP A 32 -4.12 -26.02 6.86
N LEU A 33 -4.18 -25.81 5.55
CA LEU A 33 -3.02 -25.48 4.73
C LEU A 33 -2.42 -24.10 5.10
N LEU A 34 -3.28 -23.12 5.39
CA LEU A 34 -2.85 -21.79 5.82
C LEU A 34 -2.25 -21.85 7.23
N GLU A 35 -2.88 -22.58 8.16
CA GLU A 35 -2.42 -22.76 9.53
C GLU A 35 -1.05 -23.45 9.57
N GLU A 36 -0.83 -24.48 8.75
CA GLU A 36 0.50 -25.12 8.59
C GLU A 36 1.54 -24.11 8.11
N ALA A 37 1.25 -23.36 7.05
CA ALA A 37 2.15 -22.32 6.54
C ALA A 37 2.44 -21.21 7.56
N SER A 38 1.44 -20.87 8.40
CA SER A 38 1.56 -19.80 9.40
C SER A 38 2.55 -20.12 10.52
N GLN A 39 2.95 -21.40 10.69
CA GLN A 39 3.95 -21.78 11.68
C GLN A 39 5.36 -21.26 11.34
N HIS A 40 5.57 -20.77 10.12
CA HIS A 40 6.87 -20.37 9.58
C HIS A 40 6.99 -18.86 9.29
N ILE A 41 6.21 -18.02 9.97
CA ILE A 41 6.13 -16.56 9.71
C ILE A 41 6.82 -15.68 10.77
N ASP A 42 7.65 -16.28 11.63
CA ASP A 42 8.33 -15.56 12.71
C ASP A 42 9.48 -14.69 12.18
N MET A 43 9.30 -13.37 12.14
CA MET A 43 10.31 -12.45 11.59
C MET A 43 11.62 -12.45 12.39
N ASP A 44 11.61 -12.82 13.67
CA ASP A 44 12.82 -12.86 14.49
C ASP A 44 13.80 -13.96 14.01
N LYS A 45 13.32 -14.91 13.20
CA LYS A 45 14.14 -15.94 12.53
C LYS A 45 14.73 -15.51 11.18
N ILE A 46 14.51 -14.26 10.76
CA ILE A 46 15.20 -13.64 9.63
C ILE A 46 16.42 -12.91 10.16
N ILE A 47 17.59 -13.51 9.97
CA ILE A 47 18.85 -12.95 10.46
C ILE A 47 19.54 -12.21 9.31
N VAL A 48 19.68 -10.89 9.47
CA VAL A 48 20.34 -10.01 8.50
C VAL A 48 21.70 -9.60 9.03
N ASP A 49 22.76 -9.98 8.33
CA ASP A 49 24.11 -9.45 8.54
C ASP A 49 24.37 -8.35 7.52
N VAL A 50 24.36 -7.10 7.99
CA VAL A 50 24.54 -5.92 7.15
C VAL A 50 26.00 -5.78 6.71
N GLU A 51 26.97 -6.14 7.55
CA GLU A 51 28.39 -5.99 7.26
C GLU A 51 28.83 -6.98 6.17
N GLU A 52 28.41 -8.24 6.30
CA GLU A 52 28.70 -9.30 5.33
C GLU A 52 27.69 -9.36 4.18
N SER A 53 26.64 -8.53 4.22
CA SER A 53 25.55 -8.51 3.22
C SER A 53 24.90 -9.88 3.02
N THR A 54 24.60 -10.59 4.12
CA THR A 54 23.96 -11.91 4.08
C THR A 54 22.60 -11.91 4.78
N VAL A 55 21.71 -12.78 4.32
CA VAL A 55 20.43 -13.05 4.94
C VAL A 55 20.32 -14.55 5.17
N TYR A 56 20.01 -14.95 6.40
CA TYR A 56 19.80 -16.33 6.80
C TYR A 56 18.40 -16.51 7.37
N LEU A 57 17.70 -17.53 6.87
CA LEU A 57 16.40 -17.96 7.40
C LEU A 57 16.66 -19.14 8.34
N GLU A 58 16.49 -18.93 9.64
CA GLU A 58 16.72 -19.99 10.63
C GLU A 58 15.71 -21.13 10.47
N ASP A 59 14.47 -20.78 10.09
CA ASP A 59 13.46 -21.75 9.72
C ASP A 59 13.62 -22.15 8.23
N PRO A 60 13.99 -23.40 7.92
CA PRO A 60 14.22 -23.85 6.55
C PRO A 60 12.94 -23.88 5.71
N GLU A 61 11.78 -23.83 6.36
CA GLU A 61 10.49 -23.78 5.71
C GLU A 61 9.99 -22.36 5.51
N MET A 62 10.64 -21.32 6.01
CA MET A 62 10.22 -19.93 5.80
C MET A 62 10.39 -19.48 4.34
N SER A 63 9.52 -18.57 3.91
CA SER A 63 9.65 -17.83 2.66
C SER A 63 9.41 -16.34 2.91
N ILE A 64 10.19 -15.47 2.27
CA ILE A 64 10.05 -14.01 2.36
C ILE A 64 9.22 -13.50 1.19
N ASP A 65 8.20 -12.69 1.50
CA ASP A 65 7.46 -11.87 0.54
C ASP A 65 7.58 -10.38 0.92
N VAL A 66 8.25 -9.63 0.05
CA VAL A 66 8.46 -8.19 0.19
C VAL A 66 7.43 -7.35 -0.59
N GLY A 67 6.34 -7.95 -1.10
CA GLY A 67 5.38 -7.28 -1.98
C GLY A 67 4.72 -6.02 -1.41
N ALA A 68 4.64 -5.92 -0.08
CA ALA A 68 4.11 -4.79 0.68
C ALA A 68 5.11 -3.65 0.94
N VAL A 69 6.38 -3.81 0.55
CA VAL A 69 7.44 -2.79 0.76
C VAL A 69 8.34 -2.57 -0.45
N ALA A 70 8.43 -3.56 -1.34
CA ALA A 70 9.41 -3.58 -2.43
C ALA A 70 9.19 -2.47 -3.47
N LYS A 71 7.93 -2.12 -3.77
CA LYS A 71 7.62 -1.10 -4.77
C LYS A 71 7.99 0.29 -4.24
N GLY A 72 7.59 0.58 -3.00
CA GLY A 72 7.97 1.80 -2.30
C GLY A 72 9.48 1.93 -2.16
N PHE A 73 10.16 0.88 -1.71
CA PHE A 73 11.62 0.86 -1.56
C PHE A 73 12.36 1.13 -2.88
N ALA A 74 11.97 0.45 -3.96
CA ALA A 74 12.55 0.68 -5.28
C ALA A 74 12.30 2.10 -5.79
N THR A 75 11.09 2.64 -5.54
CA THR A 75 10.71 4.01 -5.91
C THR A 75 11.56 5.04 -5.17
N GLU A 76 11.79 4.82 -3.87
CA GLU A 76 12.61 5.69 -3.04
C GLU A 76 14.09 5.67 -3.47
N ILE A 77 14.66 4.50 -3.76
CA ILE A 77 16.04 4.40 -4.27
C ILE A 77 16.19 5.21 -5.55
N VAL A 78 15.28 5.02 -6.51
CA VAL A 78 15.32 5.75 -7.79
C VAL A 78 15.20 7.26 -7.55
N ALA A 79 14.31 7.69 -6.65
CA ALA A 79 14.14 9.11 -6.32
C ALA A 79 15.44 9.70 -5.76
N ARG A 80 16.00 9.09 -4.73
CA ARG A 80 17.23 9.55 -4.07
C ARG A 80 18.42 9.57 -5.01
N GLU A 81 18.59 8.55 -5.86
CA GLU A 81 19.66 8.53 -6.86
C GLU A 81 19.53 9.67 -7.88
N MET A 82 18.30 9.96 -8.33
CA MET A 82 18.04 11.02 -9.28
C MET A 82 18.27 12.40 -8.65
N GLU A 83 17.85 12.61 -7.41
CA GLU A 83 18.12 13.83 -6.65
C GLU A 83 19.62 14.06 -6.48
N ALA A 84 20.38 13.01 -6.14
CA ALA A 84 21.83 13.05 -6.01
C ALA A 84 22.53 13.40 -7.35
N LYS A 85 21.95 12.98 -8.48
CA LYS A 85 22.40 13.36 -9.84
C LYS A 85 21.94 14.77 -10.27
N GLY A 86 21.22 15.49 -9.41
CA GLY A 86 20.83 16.88 -9.62
C GLY A 86 19.43 17.08 -10.20
N LEU A 87 18.59 16.05 -10.29
CA LEU A 87 17.18 16.21 -10.65
C LEU A 87 16.48 17.05 -9.56
N LYS A 88 15.79 18.14 -9.95
CA LYS A 88 15.18 19.10 -9.02
C LYS A 88 13.65 19.13 -9.03
N SER A 89 13.04 18.46 -9.99
CA SER A 89 11.59 18.52 -10.22
C SER A 89 11.14 17.28 -10.98
N ALA A 90 10.47 16.36 -10.29
CA ALA A 90 9.89 15.17 -10.92
C ALA A 90 8.75 14.59 -10.08
N LEU A 91 7.91 13.78 -10.73
CA LEU A 91 6.96 12.90 -10.07
C LEU A 91 7.22 11.48 -10.59
N ILE A 92 7.69 10.61 -9.73
CA ILE A 92 7.98 9.20 -10.04
C ILE A 92 6.73 8.38 -9.69
N SER A 93 6.37 7.43 -10.54
CA SER A 93 5.27 6.49 -10.31
C SER A 93 5.68 5.07 -10.65
N ALA A 94 5.68 4.18 -9.66
CA ALA A 94 5.89 2.75 -9.85
C ALA A 94 4.64 1.98 -9.44
N GLY A 95 3.73 1.73 -10.39
CA GLY A 95 2.50 0.98 -10.13
C GLY A 95 1.62 1.62 -9.04
N GLY A 96 1.52 2.95 -9.03
CA GLY A 96 0.75 3.71 -8.04
C GLY A 96 1.52 4.12 -6.77
N ASN A 97 2.77 3.67 -6.61
CA ASN A 97 3.68 4.25 -5.62
C ASN A 97 4.25 5.57 -6.17
N ILE A 98 3.76 6.70 -5.66
CA ILE A 98 4.15 8.03 -6.12
C ILE A 98 5.25 8.59 -5.23
N ARG A 99 6.27 9.23 -5.81
CA ARG A 99 7.28 10.02 -5.09
C ARG A 99 7.57 11.32 -5.83
N GLY A 100 7.28 12.45 -5.19
CA GLY A 100 7.56 13.78 -5.73
C GLY A 100 8.95 14.25 -5.34
N ILE A 101 9.69 14.85 -6.28
CA ILE A 101 10.97 15.54 -6.05
C ILE A 101 10.76 17.01 -6.36
N GLY A 102 11.01 17.88 -5.40
CA GLY A 102 10.79 19.32 -5.49
C GLY A 102 9.38 19.69 -5.94
N LYS A 103 9.25 20.91 -6.48
CA LYS A 103 8.01 21.42 -7.05
C LYS A 103 8.04 21.44 -8.59
N PRO A 104 6.89 21.51 -9.27
CA PRO A 104 6.85 21.75 -10.71
C PRO A 104 7.64 23.00 -11.12
N LEU A 105 8.37 22.93 -12.23
CA LEU A 105 9.13 24.05 -12.81
C LEU A 105 8.47 24.66 -14.05
N ASP A 106 7.14 24.55 -14.16
CA ASP A 106 6.38 25.10 -15.28
C ASP A 106 6.03 26.59 -15.12
N GLY A 107 6.36 27.20 -13.98
CA GLY A 107 6.09 28.60 -13.69
C GLY A 107 4.63 28.91 -13.36
N VAL A 108 3.78 27.88 -13.20
CA VAL A 108 2.34 28.02 -12.90
C VAL A 108 2.00 27.31 -11.59
N ARG A 109 2.51 26.10 -11.38
CA ARG A 109 2.21 25.28 -10.21
C ARG A 109 3.32 25.39 -9.17
N ASP A 110 2.91 25.47 -7.91
CA ASP A 110 3.78 25.40 -6.73
C ASP A 110 3.74 24.03 -6.04
N LYS A 111 2.77 23.17 -6.36
CA LYS A 111 2.70 21.79 -5.86
C LYS A 111 2.30 20.79 -6.94
N TRP A 112 2.74 19.54 -6.81
CA TRP A 112 2.25 18.43 -7.62
C TRP A 112 0.84 18.03 -7.16
N GLY A 113 -0.11 17.97 -8.09
CA GLY A 113 -1.41 17.34 -7.84
C GLY A 113 -1.31 15.84 -8.10
N VAL A 114 -1.62 15.02 -7.09
CA VAL A 114 -1.64 13.56 -7.16
C VAL A 114 -3.07 13.09 -6.95
N GLY A 115 -3.63 12.47 -7.98
CA GLY A 115 -4.97 11.89 -7.90
C GLY A 115 -4.97 10.59 -7.10
N ILE A 116 -5.88 10.50 -6.14
CA ILE A 116 -6.20 9.28 -5.42
C ILE A 116 -7.36 8.60 -6.14
N GLN A 117 -7.18 7.35 -6.54
CA GLN A 117 -8.16 6.60 -7.31
C GLN A 117 -9.45 6.39 -6.50
N ASN A 118 -10.60 6.41 -7.18
CA ASN A 118 -11.85 5.93 -6.61
C ASN A 118 -11.91 4.39 -6.67
N PRO A 119 -12.01 3.69 -5.51
CA PRO A 119 -11.99 2.22 -5.46
C PRO A 119 -13.22 1.57 -6.11
N ASP A 120 -14.28 2.34 -6.34
CA ASP A 120 -15.54 1.88 -6.94
C ASP A 120 -15.76 2.45 -8.36
N ALA A 121 -14.75 3.11 -8.94
CA ALA A 121 -14.83 3.62 -10.31
C ALA A 121 -15.10 2.49 -11.31
N SER A 122 -16.04 2.73 -12.22
CA SER A 122 -16.33 1.84 -13.33
C SER A 122 -15.39 2.16 -14.50
N LEU A 123 -15.02 1.17 -15.30
CA LEU A 123 -14.27 1.42 -16.55
C LEU A 123 -15.03 2.32 -17.55
N PHE A 124 -16.33 2.57 -17.30
CA PHE A 124 -17.24 3.30 -18.18
C PHE A 124 -17.61 4.71 -17.68
N ASP A 125 -17.19 5.12 -16.48
CA ASP A 125 -17.42 6.47 -15.98
C ASP A 125 -16.11 7.28 -15.87
N GLY A 126 -16.18 8.57 -16.18
CA GLY A 126 -15.03 9.48 -16.11
C GLY A 126 -14.59 9.82 -14.68
N GLY A 127 -15.08 9.08 -13.67
CA GLY A 127 -14.94 9.34 -12.24
C GLY A 127 -13.80 8.56 -11.58
N ASN A 128 -12.64 8.48 -12.25
CA ASN A 128 -11.52 7.67 -11.80
C ASN A 128 -10.78 8.24 -10.57
N ILE A 129 -11.01 9.50 -10.22
CA ILE A 129 -10.31 10.21 -9.13
C ILE A 129 -11.32 10.51 -8.01
N LEU A 130 -11.07 9.99 -6.82
CA LEU A 130 -11.84 10.26 -5.61
C LEU A 130 -11.44 11.59 -4.97
N GLU A 131 -10.14 11.84 -4.91
CA GLU A 131 -9.54 13.00 -4.26
C GLU A 131 -8.25 13.38 -4.98
N THR A 132 -7.79 14.62 -4.85
CA THR A 132 -6.45 15.04 -5.26
C THR A 132 -5.71 15.64 -4.07
N VAL A 133 -4.51 15.14 -3.80
CA VAL A 133 -3.61 15.74 -2.80
C VAL A 133 -2.53 16.56 -3.48
N PHE A 134 -2.14 17.68 -2.86
CA PHE A 134 -1.12 18.58 -3.36
C PHE A 134 0.15 18.50 -2.53
N ILE A 135 1.21 17.96 -3.12
CA ILE A 135 2.45 17.62 -2.44
C ILE A 135 3.69 18.17 -3.14
N ASN A 136 4.77 18.32 -2.38
CA ASN A 136 6.15 18.43 -2.86
C ASN A 136 7.01 17.57 -1.93
N ASP A 137 8.05 16.93 -2.45
CA ASP A 137 9.01 16.17 -1.64
C ASP A 137 8.39 15.06 -0.76
N LEU A 138 7.19 14.58 -1.11
CA LEU A 138 6.46 13.53 -0.39
C LEU A 138 6.15 12.34 -1.30
N SER A 139 5.82 11.22 -0.68
CA SER A 139 5.27 10.03 -1.32
C SER A 139 3.77 9.93 -1.09
N VAL A 140 3.05 9.33 -2.04
CA VAL A 140 1.63 8.98 -1.93
C VAL A 140 1.47 7.54 -2.38
N VAL A 141 1.04 6.65 -1.49
CA VAL A 141 0.91 5.21 -1.76
C VAL A 141 -0.43 4.71 -1.25
N SER A 142 -1.06 3.80 -1.99
CA SER A 142 -2.38 3.25 -1.62
C SER A 142 -2.40 1.73 -1.66
N SER A 143 -2.93 1.13 -0.59
CA SER A 143 -3.32 -0.28 -0.54
C SER A 143 -4.84 -0.38 -0.64
N GLY A 144 -5.34 -1.29 -1.49
CA GLY A 144 -6.77 -1.43 -1.72
C GLY A 144 -7.19 -2.82 -2.15
N ASP A 145 -8.42 -3.19 -1.79
CA ASP A 145 -8.96 -4.53 -2.06
C ASP A 145 -9.39 -4.74 -3.53
N TYR A 146 -9.41 -3.66 -4.31
CA TYR A 146 -9.80 -3.62 -5.71
C TYR A 146 -8.60 -3.74 -6.68
N GLN A 147 -7.37 -3.82 -6.15
CA GLN A 147 -6.16 -3.89 -6.98
C GLN A 147 -5.86 -5.31 -7.46
N ARG A 148 -5.82 -6.29 -6.53
CA ARG A 148 -5.60 -7.72 -6.82
C ARG A 148 -6.59 -8.53 -6.02
N TYR A 149 -7.52 -9.17 -6.73
CA TYR A 149 -8.59 -9.97 -6.16
C TYR A 149 -9.08 -11.03 -7.14
N TYR A 150 -9.91 -11.94 -6.64
CA TYR A 150 -10.70 -12.88 -7.41
C TYR A 150 -12.07 -13.06 -6.74
N TYR A 151 -12.99 -13.77 -7.38
CA TYR A 151 -14.30 -14.06 -6.82
C TYR A 151 -14.41 -15.53 -6.41
N VAL A 152 -14.95 -15.77 -5.22
CA VAL A 152 -15.38 -17.09 -4.76
C VAL A 152 -16.88 -17.00 -4.51
N GLY A 153 -17.68 -17.59 -5.41
CA GLY A 153 -19.09 -17.25 -5.52
C GLY A 153 -19.28 -15.76 -5.82
N ASP A 154 -20.11 -15.08 -5.04
CA ASP A 154 -20.35 -13.64 -5.18
C ASP A 154 -19.42 -12.77 -4.32
N LYS A 155 -18.51 -13.39 -3.55
CA LYS A 155 -17.61 -12.67 -2.64
C LYS A 155 -16.29 -12.34 -3.34
N ARG A 156 -15.91 -11.06 -3.34
CA ARG A 156 -14.56 -10.62 -3.70
C ARG A 156 -13.58 -10.99 -2.60
N VAL A 157 -12.45 -11.57 -3.00
CA VAL A 157 -11.36 -12.01 -2.12
C VAL A 157 -10.06 -11.37 -2.61
N HIS A 158 -9.46 -10.51 -1.79
CA HIS A 158 -8.28 -9.71 -2.16
C HIS A 158 -6.99 -10.22 -1.51
N HIS A 159 -5.86 -9.68 -1.94
CA HIS A 159 -4.51 -10.12 -1.58
C HIS A 159 -3.94 -9.59 -0.24
N LEU A 160 -4.69 -8.79 0.53
CA LEU A 160 -4.19 -8.17 1.76
C LEU A 160 -4.58 -9.04 2.95
N ILE A 161 -3.68 -9.95 3.35
CA ILE A 161 -3.94 -11.02 4.31
C ILE A 161 -3.52 -10.59 5.72
N HIS A 162 -4.40 -10.78 6.71
CA HIS A 162 -4.04 -10.55 8.10
C HIS A 162 -3.18 -11.71 8.64
N PRO A 163 -2.08 -11.43 9.35
CA PRO A 163 -1.18 -12.49 9.83
C PRO A 163 -1.82 -13.43 10.85
N GLU A 164 -2.78 -12.96 11.65
CA GLU A 164 -3.41 -13.80 12.68
C GLU A 164 -4.60 -14.62 12.16
N SER A 165 -5.47 -14.02 11.33
CA SER A 165 -6.65 -14.73 10.83
C SER A 165 -6.34 -15.52 9.56
N LEU A 166 -5.21 -15.25 8.92
CA LEU A 166 -4.77 -15.81 7.64
C LEU A 166 -5.74 -15.53 6.48
N MET A 167 -6.69 -14.62 6.69
CA MET A 167 -7.73 -14.23 5.75
C MET A 167 -7.59 -12.76 5.37
N PRO A 168 -8.14 -12.35 4.21
CA PRO A 168 -8.25 -10.94 3.87
C PRO A 168 -9.21 -10.20 4.82
N VAL A 169 -8.86 -8.97 5.22
CA VAL A 169 -9.69 -8.10 6.08
C VAL A 169 -10.67 -7.26 5.26
N ASP A 170 -11.82 -6.90 5.82
CA ASP A 170 -12.87 -6.14 5.12
C ASP A 170 -13.16 -4.75 5.72
N TYR A 171 -12.22 -4.21 6.52
CA TYR A 171 -12.37 -2.89 7.16
C TYR A 171 -12.49 -1.73 6.15
N TYR A 172 -11.78 -1.79 5.01
CA TYR A 172 -11.67 -0.69 4.05
C TYR A 172 -11.74 -1.17 2.60
N ARG A 173 -12.19 -0.27 1.72
CA ARG A 173 -11.93 -0.38 0.27
C ARG A 173 -10.47 -0.01 -0.03
N GLN A 174 -9.96 1.01 0.67
CA GLN A 174 -8.67 1.64 0.38
C GLN A 174 -8.10 2.35 1.61
N VAL A 175 -6.78 2.31 1.75
CA VAL A 175 -6.02 3.22 2.62
C VAL A 175 -4.91 3.87 1.80
N THR A 176 -4.86 5.20 1.83
CA THR A 176 -3.82 6.01 1.18
C THR A 176 -2.95 6.66 2.24
N VAL A 177 -1.64 6.55 2.11
CA VAL A 177 -0.64 7.12 3.01
C VAL A 177 0.17 8.20 2.30
N VAL A 178 0.45 9.29 3.01
CA VAL A 178 1.34 10.37 2.59
C VAL A 178 2.44 10.56 3.63
N THR A 179 3.69 10.46 3.21
CA THR A 179 4.89 10.60 4.07
C THR A 179 6.12 10.85 3.20
N PRO A 180 7.25 11.37 3.72
CA PRO A 180 8.42 11.69 2.88
C PRO A 180 9.04 10.52 2.12
N ASP A 181 9.04 9.31 2.68
CA ASP A 181 9.74 8.15 2.13
C ASP A 181 8.76 7.14 1.49
N SER A 182 9.02 6.76 0.24
CA SER A 182 8.09 5.88 -0.49
C SER A 182 8.08 4.44 0.04
N GLY A 183 9.18 3.94 0.59
CA GLY A 183 9.22 2.62 1.23
C GLY A 183 8.40 2.60 2.51
N VAL A 184 8.51 3.67 3.31
CA VAL A 184 7.71 3.87 4.52
C VAL A 184 6.22 3.98 4.17
N ALA A 185 5.88 4.70 3.10
CA ALA A 185 4.51 4.84 2.63
C ALA A 185 3.88 3.48 2.22
N ASP A 186 4.58 2.64 1.45
CA ASP A 186 4.12 1.30 1.01
C ASP A 186 3.95 0.35 2.20
N PHE A 187 4.88 0.42 3.16
CA PHE A 187 4.79 -0.32 4.43
C PHE A 187 3.54 0.06 5.23
N TYR A 188 3.35 1.35 5.48
CA TYR A 188 2.24 1.84 6.31
C TYR A 188 0.90 1.70 5.60
N SER A 189 0.81 1.86 4.27
CA SER A 189 -0.46 1.68 3.58
C SER A 189 -1.00 0.26 3.77
N THR A 190 -0.12 -0.74 3.77
CA THR A 190 -0.48 -2.14 4.06
C THR A 190 -0.75 -2.36 5.55
N ALA A 191 0.10 -1.84 6.44
CA ALA A 191 -0.07 -2.01 7.89
C ALA A 191 -1.41 -1.42 8.37
N LEU A 192 -1.71 -0.19 7.95
CA LEU A 192 -2.92 0.54 8.31
C LEU A 192 -4.19 -0.10 7.73
N PHE A 193 -4.10 -0.68 6.52
CA PHE A 193 -5.21 -1.42 5.92
C PHE A 193 -5.60 -2.66 6.73
N LEU A 194 -4.61 -3.34 7.32
CA LEU A 194 -4.82 -4.56 8.08
C LEU A 194 -5.33 -4.32 9.51
N LEU A 195 -5.26 -3.09 10.02
CA LEU A 195 -5.67 -2.74 11.38
C LEU A 195 -7.11 -2.18 11.44
N PRO A 196 -7.86 -2.46 12.52
CA PRO A 196 -9.11 -1.74 12.83
C PRO A 196 -8.88 -0.22 12.88
N PHE A 197 -9.92 0.56 12.58
CA PHE A 197 -9.80 2.01 12.37
C PHE A 197 -9.18 2.76 13.56
N GLU A 198 -9.60 2.46 14.78
CA GLU A 198 -9.07 3.16 15.95
C GLU A 198 -7.58 2.89 16.17
N GLU A 199 -7.11 1.66 15.93
CA GLU A 199 -5.69 1.30 16.04
C GLU A 199 -4.88 1.90 14.88
N SER A 200 -5.42 1.80 13.67
CA SER A 200 -4.86 2.39 12.45
C SER A 200 -4.66 3.90 12.60
N LYS A 201 -5.70 4.61 13.04
CA LYS A 201 -5.66 6.05 13.30
C LYS A 201 -4.69 6.42 14.41
N SER A 202 -4.70 5.68 15.53
CA SER A 202 -3.79 5.92 16.65
C SER A 202 -2.33 5.78 16.22
N LEU A 203 -2.02 4.82 15.36
CA LEU A 203 -0.68 4.64 14.81
C LEU A 203 -0.25 5.84 13.95
N VAL A 204 -1.15 6.37 13.12
CA VAL A 204 -0.91 7.58 12.33
C VAL A 204 -0.63 8.78 13.24
N GLU A 205 -1.49 9.02 14.24
CA GLU A 205 -1.33 10.13 15.18
C GLU A 205 -0.07 10.05 16.05
N ALA A 206 0.45 8.84 16.28
CA ALA A 206 1.68 8.60 17.04
C ALA A 206 2.95 8.65 16.18
N THR A 207 2.83 8.76 14.85
CA THR A 207 3.97 8.73 13.92
C THR A 207 4.16 10.09 13.27
N GLU A 208 5.35 10.67 13.43
CA GLU A 208 5.70 11.94 12.80
C GLU A 208 5.72 11.82 11.26
N ASP A 209 5.28 12.88 10.58
CA ASP A 209 5.23 12.97 9.12
C ASP A 209 4.48 11.82 8.43
N LEU A 210 3.45 11.27 9.10
CA LEU A 210 2.58 10.23 8.54
C LEU A 210 1.14 10.74 8.49
N GLU A 211 0.58 10.80 7.28
CA GLU A 211 -0.80 11.18 7.05
C GLU A 211 -1.53 10.08 6.29
N ALA A 212 -2.83 9.93 6.54
CA ALA A 212 -3.62 8.86 5.93
C ALA A 212 -5.06 9.27 5.61
N MET A 213 -5.60 8.59 4.59
CA MET A 213 -7.01 8.61 4.21
C MET A 213 -7.53 7.17 4.13
N TRP A 214 -8.65 6.90 4.81
CA TRP A 214 -9.34 5.62 4.82
C TRP A 214 -10.65 5.74 4.07
N VAL A 215 -10.90 4.83 3.13
CA VAL A 215 -12.17 4.72 2.41
C VAL A 215 -12.87 3.44 2.84
N PHE A 216 -14.04 3.57 3.45
CA PHE A 216 -14.80 2.46 4.01
C PHE A 216 -15.74 1.80 2.98
N PRO A 217 -16.19 0.55 3.22
CA PRO A 217 -17.10 -0.15 2.31
C PRO A 217 -18.44 0.54 2.04
N ASP A 218 -18.90 1.40 2.96
CA ASP A 218 -20.12 2.19 2.83
C ASP A 218 -19.92 3.55 2.11
N GLY A 219 -18.70 3.81 1.63
CA GLY A 219 -18.31 5.05 0.98
C GLY A 219 -17.93 6.18 1.94
N ARG A 220 -17.96 5.95 3.26
CA ARG A 220 -17.43 6.91 4.24
C ARG A 220 -15.93 7.10 4.00
N ILE A 221 -15.46 8.34 4.17
CA ILE A 221 -14.04 8.69 4.11
C ILE A 221 -13.66 9.31 5.45
N GLU A 222 -12.59 8.80 6.06
CA GLU A 222 -11.94 9.39 7.22
C GLU A 222 -10.52 9.80 6.84
N VAL A 223 -9.99 10.85 7.47
CA VAL A 223 -8.65 11.38 7.20
C VAL A 223 -7.99 11.85 8.47
N SER A 224 -6.65 11.78 8.53
CA SER A 224 -5.87 12.45 9.57
C SER A 224 -5.90 13.97 9.40
N GLU A 225 -5.55 14.72 10.45
CA GLU A 225 -5.67 16.18 10.43
C GLU A 225 -4.74 16.85 9.41
N GLY A 226 -3.48 16.42 9.29
CA GLY A 226 -2.54 17.01 8.32
C GLY A 226 -2.90 16.65 6.87
N MET A 227 -3.51 15.48 6.63
CA MET A 227 -4.04 15.11 5.32
C MET A 227 -5.03 16.15 4.77
N LYS A 228 -5.87 16.75 5.63
CA LYS A 228 -6.83 17.79 5.22
C LYS A 228 -6.15 19.02 4.62
N GLU A 229 -4.95 19.36 5.08
CA GLU A 229 -4.21 20.54 4.60
C GLU A 229 -3.74 20.41 3.15
N ILE A 230 -3.64 19.18 2.65
CA ILE A 230 -3.16 18.88 1.30
C ILE A 230 -4.26 18.42 0.35
N MET A 231 -5.49 18.20 0.81
CA MET A 231 -6.62 17.72 0.00
C MET A 231 -7.35 18.84 -0.76
N LEU A 232 -7.70 18.58 -2.02
CA LEU A 232 -8.47 19.49 -2.86
C LEU A 232 -9.87 19.75 -2.27
N SER A 233 -10.55 18.73 -1.77
CA SER A 233 -11.87 18.88 -1.14
C SER A 233 -11.87 19.78 0.10
N HIS A 234 -10.70 19.94 0.74
CA HIS A 234 -10.47 20.84 1.87
C HIS A 234 -9.87 22.20 1.47
N GLY A 235 -9.83 22.50 0.17
CA GLY A 235 -9.42 23.80 -0.37
C GLY A 235 -7.92 23.95 -0.62
N ALA A 236 -7.15 22.86 -0.58
CA ALA A 236 -5.78 22.85 -1.06
C ALA A 236 -5.73 23.05 -2.58
N SER A 237 -4.63 23.61 -3.07
CA SER A 237 -4.43 23.91 -4.50
C SER A 237 -2.98 23.71 -4.89
N GLY A 238 -2.77 23.43 -6.17
CA GLY A 238 -1.46 23.34 -6.79
C GLY A 238 -0.86 24.69 -7.18
N ALA A 239 -1.63 25.78 -7.14
CA ALA A 239 -1.16 27.14 -7.44
C ALA A 239 -0.85 27.91 -6.15
N SER A 240 0.02 28.92 -6.23
CA SER A 240 0.13 29.93 -5.17
C SER A 240 -1.21 30.64 -5.00
N LYS A 241 -1.62 30.85 -3.74
CA LYS A 241 -2.68 31.80 -3.40
C LYS A 241 -2.18 33.24 -3.56
#